data_AF-A0A1Y4TQN4-F1
#
_entry.id   AF-A0A1Y4TQN4-F1
#
_cell.length_a   1.000
_cell.length_b   1.000
_cell.length_c   1.000
_cell.angle_alpha   90.00
_cell.angle_beta   90.00
_cell.angle_gamma   90.00
#
_symmetry.space_group_name_H-M   'P 1'
#
loop_
_entity.id
_entity.type
_entity.pdbx_description
1 polymer ?
#
loop_
_entity_poly.entity_id
_entity_poly.type
_entity_poly.pdbx_seq_one_letter_code
_entity_poly.pdbx_strand_id
1 'polypeptide(L)'
;MWDLLIVGTGPAGVSAALTARARGLSFLWFGSRRLSDKVEKAERILNYPGLPRVTGRELRDAFLRQVDDLGVPIQQARVAAVYEMGGHYAVCAGPDFYEGRCLILATGVAARGQIPGENRLLGKGVSCCATCDGELYRGRNIAVVCESQSLEEDVRFLQSVAGHVELFCTYAGGLADTPGCHKGRPQTIEGDDRVTGVRWADATLPVEGVFCLRETVAPQALLSGLAMENGHIQVDRAQRTNLPGCFAAGDCTGRPYQYAKAVGEGNVAVHSALAFLAQPQEEPR
;
A
#
# COMPACT_ATOMS: atom_id res chain seq x y z
N MET A 1 21.53 -2.87 -6.96
CA MET A 1 20.92 -2.18 -5.81
C MET A 1 20.63 -0.74 -6.21
N TRP A 2 19.42 -0.26 -5.96
CA TRP A 2 18.98 1.10 -6.29
C TRP A 2 19.30 2.08 -5.15
N ASP A 3 19.41 3.37 -5.45
CA ASP A 3 19.52 4.37 -4.38
C ASP A 3 18.21 4.49 -3.62
N LEU A 4 17.08 4.43 -4.32
CA LEU A 4 15.76 4.72 -3.77
C LEU A 4 14.66 3.81 -4.33
N LEU A 5 13.80 3.30 -3.45
CA LEU A 5 12.55 2.64 -3.80
C LEU A 5 11.38 3.55 -3.39
N ILE A 6 10.43 3.80 -4.29
CA ILE A 6 9.24 4.63 -4.02
C ILE A 6 8.00 3.75 -4.18
N VAL A 7 7.21 3.62 -3.11
CA VAL A 7 6.00 2.78 -3.10
C VAL A 7 4.75 3.65 -3.10
N GLY A 8 4.04 3.68 -4.21
CA GLY A 8 2.77 4.38 -4.38
C GLY A 8 2.83 5.47 -5.45
N THR A 9 1.81 5.52 -6.31
CA THR A 9 1.74 6.42 -7.48
C THR A 9 0.80 7.61 -7.30
N GLY A 10 0.41 7.92 -6.06
CA GLY A 10 -0.36 9.13 -5.76
C GLY A 10 0.48 10.42 -5.86
N PRO A 11 -0.09 11.60 -5.56
CA PRO A 11 0.61 12.89 -5.70
C PRO A 11 1.95 12.98 -4.95
N ALA A 12 2.06 12.35 -3.77
CA ALA A 12 3.33 12.26 -3.05
C ALA A 12 4.38 11.44 -3.81
N GLY A 13 3.99 10.28 -4.34
CA GLY A 13 4.86 9.43 -5.14
C GLY A 13 5.27 10.07 -6.47
N VAL A 14 4.34 10.75 -7.15
CA VAL A 14 4.62 11.54 -8.36
C VAL A 14 5.68 12.60 -8.03
N SER A 15 5.48 13.39 -6.99
CA SER A 15 6.45 14.42 -6.60
C SER A 15 7.82 13.83 -6.24
N ALA A 16 7.83 12.71 -5.50
CA ALA A 16 9.06 12.01 -5.15
C ALA A 16 9.78 11.51 -6.41
N ALA A 17 9.09 10.85 -7.34
CA ALA A 17 9.69 10.32 -8.55
C ALA A 17 10.26 11.42 -9.47
N LEU A 18 9.51 12.52 -9.66
CA LEU A 18 10.00 13.69 -10.41
C LEU A 18 11.23 14.33 -9.74
N THR A 19 11.20 14.46 -8.41
CA THR A 19 12.33 15.02 -7.65
C THR A 19 13.55 14.10 -7.71
N ALA A 20 13.38 12.78 -7.55
CA ALA A 20 14.45 11.80 -7.64
C ALA A 20 15.11 11.82 -9.02
N ARG A 21 14.29 11.90 -10.08
CA ARG A 21 14.77 12.05 -11.47
C ARG A 21 15.59 13.33 -11.64
N ALA A 22 15.08 14.47 -11.18
CA ALA A 22 15.77 15.76 -11.27
C ALA A 22 17.10 15.79 -10.49
N ARG A 23 17.25 14.93 -9.48
CA ARG A 23 18.45 14.81 -8.65
C ARG A 23 19.42 13.73 -9.12
N GLY A 24 19.09 13.02 -10.21
CA GLY A 24 19.95 11.99 -10.79
C GLY A 24 20.07 10.71 -9.94
N LEU A 25 19.10 10.44 -9.05
CA LEU A 25 19.08 9.19 -8.30
C LEU A 25 18.76 8.00 -9.20
N SER A 26 19.35 6.84 -8.93
CA SER A 26 18.84 5.57 -9.44
C SER A 26 17.65 5.12 -8.57
N PHE A 27 16.46 4.94 -9.15
CA PHE A 27 15.29 4.57 -8.37
C PHE A 27 14.30 3.66 -9.11
N LEU A 28 13.53 2.91 -8.33
CA LEU A 28 12.31 2.23 -8.79
C LEU A 28 11.08 2.87 -8.15
N TRP A 29 10.03 3.02 -8.95
CA TRP A 29 8.76 3.59 -8.51
C TRP A 29 7.61 2.63 -8.80
N PHE A 30 7.01 2.10 -7.74
CA PHE A 30 5.99 1.06 -7.80
C PHE A 30 4.58 1.62 -7.68
N GLY A 31 3.66 1.10 -8.49
CA GLY A 31 2.23 1.34 -8.36
C GLY A 31 1.50 1.15 -9.68
N SER A 32 0.56 2.03 -10.00
CA SER A 32 -0.25 1.95 -11.22
C SER A 32 -0.02 3.14 -12.13
N ARG A 33 -0.06 2.93 -13.45
CA ARG A 33 -0.11 4.04 -14.43
C ARG A 33 -1.39 4.87 -14.33
N ARG A 34 -2.43 4.38 -13.64
CA ARG A 34 -3.61 5.21 -13.30
C ARG A 34 -3.32 6.25 -12.21
N LEU A 35 -2.12 6.24 -11.63
CA LEU A 35 -1.64 7.06 -10.53
C LEU A 35 -2.43 6.88 -9.24
N SER A 36 -3.63 7.45 -9.16
CA SER A 36 -4.46 7.42 -7.97
C SER A 36 -5.95 7.52 -8.31
N ASP A 37 -6.69 6.50 -7.90
CA ASP A 37 -8.15 6.48 -8.03
C ASP A 37 -8.83 7.59 -7.23
N LYS A 38 -8.22 8.02 -6.11
CA LYS A 38 -8.70 9.15 -5.31
C LYS A 38 -8.57 10.49 -6.04
N VAL A 39 -7.51 10.65 -6.85
CA VAL A 39 -7.34 11.82 -7.71
C VAL A 39 -8.36 11.77 -8.82
N GLU A 40 -8.48 10.65 -9.54
CA GLU A 40 -9.39 10.51 -10.69
C GLU A 40 -10.87 10.73 -10.34
N LYS A 41 -11.30 10.33 -9.13
CA LYS A 41 -12.68 10.49 -8.65
C LYS A 41 -13.05 11.92 -8.26
N ALA A 42 -12.10 12.85 -8.15
CA ALA A 42 -12.42 14.22 -7.78
C ALA A 42 -13.18 14.94 -8.91
N GLU A 43 -14.42 15.35 -8.64
CA GLU A 43 -15.24 16.07 -9.63
C GLU A 43 -14.64 17.43 -9.99
N ARG A 44 -14.15 18.16 -8.98
CA ARG A 44 -13.57 19.49 -9.16
C ARG A 44 -12.57 19.84 -8.06
N ILE A 45 -11.43 20.38 -8.47
CA ILE A 45 -10.30 20.77 -7.63
C ILE A 45 -10.11 22.28 -7.80
N LEU A 46 -10.24 23.02 -6.68
CA LEU A 46 -10.13 24.48 -6.62
C LEU A 46 -9.00 24.94 -5.68
N ASN A 47 -8.36 24.00 -4.99
CA ASN A 47 -7.42 24.22 -3.89
C ASN A 47 -6.00 23.72 -4.21
N TYR A 48 -5.67 23.55 -5.49
CA TYR A 48 -4.31 23.27 -5.93
C TYR A 48 -3.70 24.54 -6.55
N PRO A 49 -2.79 25.25 -5.85
CA PRO A 49 -2.18 26.47 -6.37
C PRO A 49 -1.57 26.27 -7.76
N GLY A 50 -1.86 27.19 -8.68
CA GLY A 50 -1.43 27.10 -10.09
C GLY A 50 -2.42 26.38 -11.01
N LEU A 51 -3.42 25.67 -10.47
CA LEU A 51 -4.48 25.01 -11.24
C LEU A 51 -5.86 25.51 -10.77
N PRO A 52 -6.42 26.56 -11.40
CA PRO A 52 -7.55 27.31 -10.84
C PRO A 52 -8.88 26.56 -10.82
N ARG A 53 -9.14 25.71 -11.82
CA ARG A 53 -10.36 24.89 -11.89
C ARG A 53 -10.12 23.69 -12.80
N VAL A 54 -9.67 22.60 -12.20
CA VAL A 54 -9.43 21.34 -12.91
C VAL A 54 -10.26 20.23 -12.28
N THR A 55 -10.61 19.25 -13.08
CA THR A 55 -11.14 17.96 -12.63
C THR A 55 -10.00 17.07 -12.12
N GLY A 56 -10.35 16.01 -11.39
CA GLY A 56 -9.41 14.98 -10.98
C GLY A 56 -8.69 14.30 -12.15
N ARG A 57 -9.40 14.06 -13.25
CA ARG A 57 -8.85 13.49 -14.50
C ARG A 57 -7.81 14.42 -15.11
N GLU A 58 -8.11 15.71 -15.23
CA GLU A 58 -7.17 16.71 -15.78
C GLU A 58 -5.92 16.84 -14.92
N LEU A 59 -6.04 16.81 -13.59
CA LEU A 59 -4.89 16.82 -12.69
C LEU A 59 -4.03 15.55 -12.87
N ARG A 60 -4.66 14.37 -12.91
CA ARG A 60 -3.96 13.09 -13.17
C ARG A 60 -3.21 13.15 -14.50
N ASP A 61 -3.86 13.62 -15.56
CA ASP A 61 -3.26 13.69 -16.89
C ASP A 61 -2.11 14.71 -16.96
N ALA A 62 -2.20 15.80 -16.20
CA ALA A 62 -1.09 16.73 -16.02
C ALA A 62 0.12 16.07 -15.33
N PHE A 63 -0.10 15.27 -14.28
CA PHE A 63 0.97 14.50 -13.64
C PHE A 63 1.58 13.45 -14.57
N LEU A 64 0.76 12.69 -15.28
CA LEU A 64 1.25 11.68 -16.22
C LEU A 64 2.09 12.29 -17.34
N ARG A 65 1.66 13.42 -17.91
CA ARG A 65 2.46 14.14 -18.91
C ARG A 65 3.84 14.53 -18.37
N GLN A 66 3.93 15.09 -17.16
CA GLN A 66 5.22 15.43 -16.57
C GLN A 66 6.12 14.20 -16.35
N VAL A 67 5.54 13.09 -15.90
CA VAL A 67 6.24 11.81 -15.70
C VAL A 67 6.78 11.28 -17.02
N ASP A 68 5.95 11.26 -18.06
CA ASP A 68 6.30 10.76 -19.39
C ASP A 68 7.33 11.67 -20.09
N ASP A 69 7.16 13.01 -20.00
CA ASP A 69 8.08 14.00 -20.59
C ASP A 69 9.50 13.89 -20.00
N LEU A 70 9.63 13.55 -18.70
CA LEU A 70 10.91 13.35 -18.03
C LEU A 70 11.44 11.91 -18.14
N GLY A 71 10.70 11.02 -18.82
CA GLY A 71 11.05 9.62 -19.02
C GLY A 71 11.14 8.85 -17.70
N VAL A 72 10.25 9.11 -16.76
CA VAL A 72 10.23 8.44 -15.45
C VAL A 72 9.39 7.16 -15.53
N PRO A 73 10.01 5.97 -15.47
CA PRO A 73 9.27 4.71 -15.58
C PRO A 73 8.44 4.43 -14.31
N ILE A 74 7.26 3.86 -14.50
CA ILE A 74 6.42 3.32 -13.42
C ILE A 74 6.48 1.79 -13.51
N GLN A 75 6.99 1.15 -12.45
CA GLN A 75 6.93 -0.28 -12.28
C GLN A 75 5.48 -0.65 -11.93
N GLN A 76 4.75 -1.19 -12.90
CA GLN A 76 3.35 -1.59 -12.74
C GLN A 76 3.22 -2.88 -11.92
N ALA A 77 3.30 -2.74 -10.61
CA ALA A 77 3.19 -3.85 -9.68
C ALA A 77 2.63 -3.36 -8.33
N ARG A 78 1.86 -4.24 -7.68
CA ARG A 78 1.42 -4.05 -6.30
C ARG A 78 2.54 -4.53 -5.37
N VAL A 79 2.98 -3.65 -4.47
CA VAL A 79 3.90 -4.05 -3.41
C VAL A 79 3.13 -4.79 -2.34
N ALA A 80 3.50 -6.04 -2.11
CA ALA A 80 2.89 -6.91 -1.12
C ALA A 80 3.50 -6.72 0.27
N ALA A 81 4.82 -6.58 0.33
CA ALA A 81 5.59 -6.47 1.57
C ALA A 81 6.91 -5.75 1.31
N VAL A 82 7.49 -5.20 2.38
CA VAL A 82 8.81 -4.61 2.41
C VAL A 82 9.56 -5.14 3.63
N TYR A 83 10.81 -5.55 3.41
CA TYR A 83 11.68 -6.09 4.43
C TYR A 83 12.87 -5.17 4.67
N GLU A 84 13.20 -4.93 5.93
CA GLU A 84 14.43 -4.26 6.35
C GLU A 84 15.55 -5.32 6.45
N MET A 85 16.65 -5.08 5.76
CA MET A 85 17.69 -6.08 5.48
C MET A 85 19.05 -5.71 6.10
N GLY A 86 19.06 -4.99 7.23
CA GLY A 86 20.29 -4.59 7.92
C GLY A 86 21.03 -3.47 7.19
N GLY A 87 20.33 -2.38 6.88
CA GLY A 87 20.90 -1.17 6.24
C GLY A 87 20.41 -0.85 4.83
N HIS A 88 19.53 -1.69 4.27
CA HIS A 88 18.81 -1.43 3.03
C HIS A 88 17.41 -2.09 3.09
N TYR A 89 16.60 -1.86 2.06
CA TYR A 89 15.23 -2.37 1.99
C TYR A 89 15.03 -3.26 0.76
N ALA A 90 14.27 -4.34 0.94
CA ALA A 90 13.80 -5.21 -0.13
C ALA A 90 12.28 -5.09 -0.29
N VAL A 91 11.84 -4.65 -1.46
CA VAL A 91 10.42 -4.52 -1.83
C VAL A 91 9.99 -5.77 -2.60
N CYS A 92 8.97 -6.46 -2.09
CA CYS A 92 8.34 -7.60 -2.75
C CYS A 92 7.16 -7.10 -3.60
N ALA A 93 7.26 -7.26 -4.92
CA ALA A 93 6.24 -6.84 -5.87
C ALA A 93 5.93 -7.99 -6.84
N GLY A 94 4.84 -8.72 -6.55
CA GLY A 94 4.54 -9.97 -7.24
C GLY A 94 5.52 -11.08 -6.83
N PRO A 95 6.13 -11.82 -7.79
CA PRO A 95 7.14 -12.84 -7.49
C PRO A 95 8.54 -12.26 -7.29
N ASP A 96 8.76 -10.98 -7.62
CA ASP A 96 10.07 -10.37 -7.69
C ASP A 96 10.40 -9.55 -6.43
N PHE A 97 11.69 -9.53 -6.09
CA PHE A 97 12.26 -8.71 -5.03
C PHE A 97 13.18 -7.64 -5.62
N TYR A 98 13.04 -6.42 -5.10
CA TYR A 98 13.83 -5.27 -5.53
C TYR A 98 14.50 -4.61 -4.33
N GLU A 99 15.82 -4.42 -4.42
CA GLU A 99 16.61 -3.87 -3.31
C GLU A 99 17.02 -2.42 -3.56
N GLY A 100 16.91 -1.60 -2.51
CA GLY A 100 17.39 -0.24 -2.53
C GLY A 100 17.81 0.27 -1.16
N ARG A 101 18.76 1.21 -1.17
CA ARG A 101 19.37 1.77 0.04
C ARG A 101 18.39 2.60 0.87
N CYS A 102 17.47 3.30 0.20
CA CYS A 102 16.40 4.08 0.82
C CYS A 102 15.02 3.66 0.33
N LEU A 103 14.01 3.95 1.14
CA LEU A 103 12.60 3.66 0.86
C LEU A 103 11.73 4.89 1.14
N ILE A 104 10.84 5.25 0.21
CA ILE A 104 9.75 6.21 0.44
C ILE A 104 8.41 5.48 0.35
N LEU A 105 7.67 5.49 1.45
CA LEU A 105 6.29 5.01 1.53
C LEU A 105 5.31 6.14 1.20
N ALA A 106 4.73 6.09 0.00
CA ALA A 106 3.75 7.05 -0.51
C ALA A 106 2.40 6.36 -0.83
N THR A 107 2.03 5.38 -0.01
CA THR A 107 0.88 4.48 -0.22
C THR A 107 -0.47 5.17 -0.04
N GLY A 108 -0.50 6.35 0.56
CA GLY A 108 -1.72 7.01 1.01
C GLY A 108 -2.41 6.23 2.13
N VAL A 109 -3.68 6.52 2.37
CA VAL A 109 -4.52 5.81 3.36
C VAL A 109 -5.55 4.94 2.67
N ALA A 110 -5.84 3.77 3.25
CA ALA A 110 -6.99 2.96 2.82
C ALA A 110 -8.29 3.76 3.01
N ALA A 111 -9.23 3.60 2.08
CA ALA A 111 -10.53 4.28 2.15
C ALA A 111 -11.41 3.77 3.30
N ARG A 112 -11.14 2.54 3.77
CA ARG A 112 -11.85 1.90 4.87
C ARG A 112 -10.87 1.50 5.96
N GLY A 113 -11.30 1.63 7.22
CA GLY A 113 -10.51 1.21 8.38
C GLY A 113 -10.25 -0.29 8.39
N GLN A 114 -9.41 -0.76 9.32
CA GLN A 114 -9.13 -2.18 9.49
C GLN A 114 -10.29 -2.90 10.19
N ILE A 115 -10.38 -4.21 10.01
CA ILE A 115 -11.34 -5.03 10.75
C ILE A 115 -10.82 -5.17 12.19
N PRO A 116 -11.66 -5.00 13.23
CA PRO A 116 -11.26 -5.34 14.60
C PRO A 116 -10.65 -6.74 14.66
N GLY A 117 -9.42 -6.85 15.18
CA GLY A 117 -8.63 -8.10 15.23
C GLY A 117 -7.57 -8.22 14.14
N GLU A 118 -7.67 -7.48 13.03
CA GLU A 118 -6.80 -7.62 11.86
C GLU A 118 -5.31 -7.39 12.17
N ASN A 119 -4.96 -6.25 12.79
CA ASN A 119 -3.56 -5.96 13.14
C ASN A 119 -2.98 -6.93 14.15
N ARG A 120 -3.77 -7.32 15.14
CA ARG A 120 -3.32 -8.20 16.22
C ARG A 120 -3.00 -9.61 15.70
N LEU A 121 -3.73 -10.05 14.68
CA LEU A 121 -3.60 -11.38 14.08
C LEU A 121 -2.84 -11.38 12.74
N LEU A 122 -2.25 -10.25 12.34
CA LEU A 122 -1.42 -10.15 11.15
C LEU A 122 -0.20 -11.07 11.26
N GLY A 123 0.03 -11.91 10.24
CA GLY A 123 1.06 -12.96 10.27
C GLY A 123 0.71 -14.16 11.16
N LYS A 124 -0.43 -14.11 11.86
CA LYS A 124 -0.95 -15.15 12.76
C LYS A 124 -2.28 -15.73 12.25
N GLY A 125 -2.43 -15.81 10.93
CA GLY A 125 -3.69 -16.21 10.29
C GLY A 125 -4.29 -15.11 9.42
N VAL A 126 -3.94 -13.84 9.66
CA VAL A 126 -4.33 -12.74 8.77
C VAL A 126 -3.20 -12.45 7.77
N SER A 127 -3.56 -12.37 6.49
CA SER A 127 -2.65 -12.01 5.38
C SER A 127 -3.25 -10.90 4.51
N CYS A 128 -2.37 -10.11 3.88
CA CYS A 128 -2.74 -9.08 2.90
C CYS A 128 -2.33 -9.43 1.45
N CYS A 129 -1.61 -10.53 1.27
CA CYS A 129 -1.06 -10.99 0.00
C CYS A 129 -1.51 -12.42 -0.28
N ALA A 130 -2.42 -12.58 -1.26
CA ALA A 130 -2.91 -13.88 -1.67
C ALA A 130 -1.78 -14.80 -2.13
N THR A 131 -0.90 -14.32 -3.00
CA THR A 131 0.15 -15.13 -3.63
C THR A 131 1.31 -15.47 -2.68
N CYS A 132 1.55 -14.65 -1.66
CA CYS A 132 2.63 -14.87 -0.69
C CYS A 132 2.29 -16.01 0.28
N ASP A 133 1.09 -15.95 0.88
CA ASP A 133 0.70 -16.86 1.96
C ASP A 133 -0.34 -17.91 1.53
N GLY A 134 -0.96 -17.76 0.36
CA GLY A 134 -2.09 -18.59 -0.07
C GLY A 134 -1.80 -20.08 -0.06
N GLU A 135 -0.58 -20.47 -0.45
CA GLU A 135 -0.13 -21.86 -0.46
C GLU A 135 -0.13 -22.51 0.94
N LEU A 136 0.09 -21.71 2.00
CA LEU A 136 0.08 -22.19 3.39
C LEU A 136 -1.32 -22.69 3.84
N TYR A 137 -2.36 -22.26 3.13
CA TYR A 137 -3.76 -22.58 3.42
C TYR A 137 -4.36 -23.61 2.46
N ARG A 138 -3.51 -24.39 1.76
CA ARG A 138 -3.98 -25.47 0.88
C ARG A 138 -4.92 -26.42 1.61
N GLY A 139 -6.12 -26.60 1.04
CA GLY A 139 -7.16 -27.47 1.58
C GLY A 139 -7.82 -26.99 2.88
N ARG A 140 -7.49 -25.79 3.38
CA ARG A 140 -8.06 -25.21 4.60
C ARG A 140 -9.27 -24.33 4.31
N ASN A 141 -10.02 -24.00 5.35
CA ASN A 141 -11.13 -23.05 5.27
C ASN A 141 -10.61 -21.64 5.53
N ILE A 142 -10.82 -20.71 4.60
CA ILE A 142 -10.36 -19.32 4.72
C ILE A 142 -11.51 -18.34 4.50
N ALA A 143 -11.38 -17.14 5.07
CA ALA A 143 -12.18 -15.98 4.70
C ALA A 143 -11.36 -15.07 3.79
N VAL A 144 -11.98 -14.54 2.74
CA VAL A 144 -11.36 -13.56 1.84
C VAL A 144 -12.22 -12.30 1.84
N VAL A 145 -11.65 -11.19 2.30
CA VAL A 145 -12.27 -9.86 2.27
C VAL A 145 -11.66 -9.08 1.11
N CYS A 146 -12.41 -8.97 0.02
CA CYS A 146 -12.00 -8.29 -1.21
C CYS A 146 -12.66 -6.91 -1.32
N GLU A 147 -11.85 -5.85 -1.28
CA GLU A 147 -12.37 -4.48 -1.31
C GLU A 147 -12.37 -3.85 -2.71
N SER A 148 -11.76 -4.49 -3.71
CA SER A 148 -11.71 -3.97 -5.09
C SER A 148 -11.85 -5.08 -6.13
N GLN A 149 -12.62 -4.80 -7.18
CA GLN A 149 -12.77 -5.68 -8.34
C GLN A 149 -11.44 -5.94 -9.05
N SER A 150 -10.45 -5.07 -8.91
CA SER A 150 -9.10 -5.25 -9.47
C SER A 150 -8.33 -6.42 -8.84
N LEU A 151 -8.79 -6.95 -7.70
CA LEU A 151 -8.14 -8.03 -6.94
C LEU A 151 -8.84 -9.39 -7.12
N GLU A 152 -9.77 -9.52 -8.05
CA GLU A 152 -10.50 -10.77 -8.26
C GLU A 152 -9.62 -11.93 -8.72
N GLU A 153 -8.50 -11.66 -9.40
CA GLU A 153 -7.55 -12.70 -9.77
C GLU A 153 -6.87 -13.32 -8.54
N ASP A 154 -6.52 -12.50 -7.55
CA ASP A 154 -6.00 -12.96 -6.25
C ASP A 154 -7.04 -13.83 -5.52
N VAL A 155 -8.33 -13.45 -5.57
CA VAL A 155 -9.42 -14.25 -4.99
C VAL A 155 -9.55 -15.60 -5.69
N ARG A 156 -9.53 -15.61 -7.03
CA ARG A 156 -9.61 -16.86 -7.82
C ARG A 156 -8.42 -17.78 -7.54
N PHE A 157 -7.23 -17.22 -7.37
CA PHE A 157 -6.06 -17.98 -6.93
C PHE A 157 -6.32 -18.64 -5.58
N LEU A 158 -6.79 -17.88 -4.58
CA LEU A 158 -7.11 -18.44 -3.26
C LEU A 158 -8.20 -19.52 -3.32
N GLN A 159 -9.24 -19.34 -4.15
CA GLN A 159 -10.28 -20.35 -4.40
C GLN A 159 -9.73 -21.63 -5.03
N SER A 160 -8.63 -21.55 -5.80
CA SER A 160 -7.98 -22.72 -6.40
C SER A 160 -7.10 -23.50 -5.40
N VAL A 161 -6.70 -22.87 -4.29
CA VAL A 161 -5.78 -23.44 -3.29
C VAL A 161 -6.51 -23.91 -2.04
N ALA A 162 -7.43 -23.10 -1.52
CA ALA A 162 -8.17 -23.38 -0.30
C ALA A 162 -9.22 -24.49 -0.48
N GLY A 163 -9.57 -25.17 0.62
CA GLY A 163 -10.65 -26.17 0.62
C GLY A 163 -12.02 -25.51 0.56
N HIS A 164 -12.18 -24.37 1.23
CA HIS A 164 -13.39 -23.55 1.22
C HIS A 164 -13.05 -22.07 1.39
N VAL A 165 -13.79 -21.20 0.70
CA VAL A 165 -13.61 -19.74 0.76
C VAL A 165 -14.91 -19.05 1.14
N GLU A 166 -14.94 -18.45 2.33
CA GLU A 166 -15.95 -17.47 2.73
C GLU A 166 -15.61 -16.11 2.12
N LEU A 167 -16.29 -15.74 1.04
CA LEU A 167 -15.98 -14.53 0.29
C LEU A 167 -16.81 -13.33 0.77
N PHE A 168 -16.14 -12.22 1.05
CA PHE A 168 -16.74 -10.94 1.42
C PHE A 168 -16.32 -9.86 0.41
N CYS A 169 -17.27 -9.19 -0.23
CA CYS A 169 -17.01 -8.12 -1.19
C CYS A 169 -17.64 -6.80 -0.74
N THR A 170 -16.88 -5.69 -0.84
CA THR A 170 -17.38 -4.33 -0.52
C THR A 170 -17.72 -3.47 -1.74
N TYR A 171 -17.65 -4.04 -2.93
CA TYR A 171 -17.98 -3.44 -4.22
C TYR A 171 -19.16 -4.16 -4.87
N ALA A 172 -19.65 -3.64 -6.00
CA ALA A 172 -20.69 -4.28 -6.82
C ALA A 172 -20.10 -4.72 -8.16
N GLY A 173 -20.65 -5.78 -8.77
CA GLY A 173 -20.12 -6.38 -9.99
C GLY A 173 -19.14 -7.52 -9.74
N GLY A 174 -18.94 -8.37 -10.75
CA GLY A 174 -17.93 -9.43 -10.72
C GLY A 174 -18.20 -10.50 -9.65
N LEU A 175 -17.17 -10.84 -8.86
CA LEU A 175 -17.27 -11.81 -7.76
C LEU A 175 -18.22 -11.34 -6.64
N ALA A 176 -18.56 -10.05 -6.57
CA ALA A 176 -19.54 -9.57 -5.58
C ALA A 176 -20.98 -10.03 -5.86
N ASP A 177 -21.27 -10.44 -7.10
CA ASP A 177 -22.59 -10.88 -7.55
C ASP A 177 -22.71 -12.41 -7.68
N THR A 178 -21.68 -13.16 -7.28
CA THR A 178 -21.73 -14.63 -7.30
C THR A 178 -22.53 -15.18 -6.10
N PRO A 179 -23.22 -16.32 -6.26
CA PRO A 179 -23.90 -16.97 -5.15
C PRO A 179 -22.93 -17.31 -4.01
N GLY A 180 -23.32 -17.01 -2.77
CA GLY A 180 -22.50 -17.28 -1.58
C GLY A 180 -21.53 -16.16 -1.19
N CYS A 181 -21.43 -15.08 -1.98
CA CYS A 181 -20.66 -13.91 -1.61
C CYS A 181 -21.41 -13.06 -0.56
N HIS A 182 -20.75 -12.77 0.56
CA HIS A 182 -21.23 -11.87 1.60
C HIS A 182 -21.01 -10.41 1.21
N LYS A 183 -22.09 -9.62 1.15
CA LYS A 183 -22.02 -8.20 0.77
C LYS A 183 -21.61 -7.34 1.97
N GLY A 184 -20.31 -7.06 2.12
CA GLY A 184 -19.78 -6.23 3.20
C GLY A 184 -18.45 -6.71 3.75
N ARG A 185 -18.20 -6.43 5.03
CA ARG A 185 -17.02 -6.88 5.78
C ARG A 185 -17.46 -7.57 7.08
N PRO A 186 -16.76 -8.60 7.54
CA PRO A 186 -17.01 -9.18 8.86
C PRO A 186 -16.85 -8.12 9.97
N GLN A 187 -17.61 -8.25 11.05
CA GLN A 187 -17.56 -7.30 12.16
C GLN A 187 -16.23 -7.38 12.93
N THR A 188 -15.65 -8.58 13.06
CA THR A 188 -14.36 -8.81 13.71
C THR A 188 -13.71 -10.11 13.21
N ILE A 189 -12.37 -10.15 13.26
CA ILE A 189 -11.56 -11.35 13.09
C ILE A 189 -11.26 -11.91 14.47
N GLU A 190 -11.68 -13.15 14.71
CA GLU A 190 -11.65 -13.82 16.00
C GLU A 190 -10.38 -14.66 16.17
N GLY A 191 -9.92 -14.78 17.42
CA GLY A 191 -8.77 -15.60 17.79
C GLY A 191 -7.83 -14.88 18.75
N ASP A 192 -7.16 -15.64 19.63
CA ASP A 192 -6.23 -15.09 20.62
C ASP A 192 -4.80 -15.03 20.08
N ASP A 193 -4.19 -16.18 19.81
CA ASP A 193 -2.83 -16.26 19.23
C ASP A 193 -2.84 -16.52 17.72
N ARG A 194 -3.89 -17.14 17.18
CA ARG A 194 -4.11 -17.33 15.74
C ARG A 194 -5.57 -17.13 15.39
N VAL A 195 -5.86 -16.87 14.11
CA VAL A 195 -7.22 -16.81 13.57
C VAL A 195 -7.96 -18.11 13.86
N THR A 196 -9.18 -17.99 14.38
CA THR A 196 -10.11 -19.12 14.57
C THR A 196 -11.45 -18.92 13.86
N GLY A 197 -11.73 -17.69 13.38
CA GLY A 197 -12.97 -17.40 12.69
C GLY A 197 -13.15 -15.92 12.36
N VAL A 198 -14.27 -15.63 11.70
CA VAL A 198 -14.75 -14.27 11.48
C VAL A 198 -16.18 -14.12 11.98
N ARG A 199 -16.49 -12.98 12.60
CA ARG A 199 -17.86 -12.62 12.98
C ARG A 199 -18.59 -12.08 11.76
N TRP A 200 -19.70 -12.70 11.40
CA TRP A 200 -20.58 -12.23 10.33
C TRP A 200 -22.04 -12.33 10.77
N ALA A 201 -22.76 -11.20 10.69
CA ALA A 201 -24.11 -11.08 11.24
C ALA A 201 -24.14 -11.61 12.70
N ASP A 202 -25.02 -12.56 12.99
CA ASP A 202 -25.17 -13.15 14.33
C ASP A 202 -24.35 -14.44 14.53
N ALA A 203 -23.49 -14.81 13.58
CA ALA A 203 -22.74 -16.07 13.59
C ALA A 203 -21.21 -15.86 13.60
N THR A 204 -20.50 -16.89 14.08
CA THR A 204 -19.05 -17.05 13.85
C THR A 204 -18.87 -18.02 12.71
N LEU A 205 -18.20 -17.61 11.64
CA LEU A 205 -17.78 -18.51 10.57
C LEU A 205 -16.40 -19.07 10.93
N PRO A 206 -16.24 -20.38 11.14
CA PRO A 206 -14.94 -20.97 11.49
C PRO A 206 -14.03 -20.97 10.26
N VAL A 207 -12.91 -20.27 10.36
CA VAL A 207 -11.87 -20.19 9.33
C VAL A 207 -10.50 -20.24 9.99
N GLU A 208 -9.52 -20.79 9.28
CA GLU A 208 -8.13 -20.91 9.74
C GLU A 208 -7.26 -19.75 9.26
N GLY A 209 -7.72 -18.98 8.26
CA GLY A 209 -7.03 -17.82 7.73
C GLY A 209 -7.98 -16.75 7.21
N VAL A 210 -7.55 -15.49 7.24
CA VAL A 210 -8.28 -14.34 6.69
C VAL A 210 -7.37 -13.54 5.75
N PHE A 211 -7.76 -13.43 4.49
CA PHE A 211 -7.08 -12.61 3.50
C PHE A 211 -7.80 -11.28 3.32
N CYS A 212 -7.18 -10.19 3.76
CA CYS A 212 -7.69 -8.83 3.59
C CYS A 212 -7.08 -8.19 2.34
N LEU A 213 -7.75 -8.36 1.19
CA LEU A 213 -7.28 -7.89 -0.11
C LEU A 213 -7.77 -6.46 -0.38
N ARG A 214 -6.81 -5.53 -0.38
CA ARG A 214 -7.03 -4.09 -0.61
C ARG A 214 -6.01 -3.52 -1.57
N GLU A 215 -6.40 -2.52 -2.35
CA GLU A 215 -5.48 -1.80 -3.23
C GLU A 215 -4.38 -1.09 -2.45
N THR A 216 -4.69 -0.64 -1.23
CA THR A 216 -3.74 -0.06 -0.30
C THR A 216 -3.62 -0.95 0.92
N VAL A 217 -2.41 -1.49 1.14
CA VAL A 217 -2.06 -2.22 2.36
C VAL A 217 -1.77 -1.20 3.46
N ALA A 218 -2.18 -1.49 4.70
CA ALA A 218 -1.86 -0.64 5.83
C ALA A 218 -0.33 -0.56 6.01
N PRO A 219 0.25 0.61 6.33
CA PRO A 219 1.70 0.74 6.43
C PRO A 219 2.39 -0.30 7.32
N GLN A 220 1.82 -0.66 8.48
CA GLN A 220 2.41 -1.68 9.36
C GLN A 220 2.42 -3.09 8.76
N ALA A 221 1.44 -3.38 7.89
CA ALA A 221 1.38 -4.64 7.18
C ALA A 221 2.33 -4.66 5.98
N LEU A 222 2.67 -3.49 5.45
CA LEU A 222 3.64 -3.34 4.39
C LEU A 222 5.08 -3.43 4.92
N LEU A 223 5.37 -2.79 6.06
CA LEU A 223 6.69 -2.81 6.70
C LEU A 223 6.53 -2.92 8.22
N SER A 224 6.95 -4.06 8.77
CA SER A 224 6.91 -4.31 10.21
C SER A 224 7.82 -3.36 10.98
N GLY A 225 7.40 -2.95 12.18
CA GLY A 225 8.22 -2.12 13.06
C GLY A 225 8.08 -0.61 12.85
N LEU A 226 7.25 -0.17 11.90
CA LEU A 226 6.91 1.24 11.75
C LEU A 226 6.16 1.76 12.99
N ALA A 227 6.62 2.91 13.49
CA ALA A 227 5.93 3.69 14.52
C ALA A 227 4.73 4.41 13.93
N MET A 228 3.60 4.34 14.63
CA MET A 228 2.30 4.71 14.08
C MET A 228 1.47 5.47 15.09
N GLU A 229 0.70 6.43 14.61
CA GLU A 229 -0.17 7.26 15.42
C GLU A 229 -1.48 7.51 14.69
N ASN A 230 -2.60 7.20 15.33
CA ASN A 230 -3.94 7.40 14.77
C ASN A 230 -4.16 6.78 13.37
N GLY A 231 -3.44 5.69 13.07
CA GLY A 231 -3.50 5.01 11.77
C GLY A 231 -2.56 5.56 10.69
N HIS A 232 -1.64 6.45 11.07
CA HIS A 232 -0.66 7.08 10.19
C HIS A 232 0.76 6.73 10.59
N ILE A 233 1.67 6.71 9.62
CA ILE A 233 3.11 6.55 9.86
C ILE A 233 3.59 7.80 10.58
N GLN A 234 4.20 7.63 11.75
CA GLN A 234 4.83 8.74 12.44
C GLN A 234 6.07 9.16 11.65
N VAL A 235 6.13 10.45 11.33
CA VAL A 235 7.28 11.06 10.68
C VAL A 235 7.66 12.36 11.36
N ASP A 236 8.93 12.72 11.24
CA ASP A 236 9.39 14.05 11.62
C ASP A 236 9.19 15.08 10.50
N ARG A 237 9.63 16.32 10.74
CA ARG A 237 9.56 17.41 9.75
C ARG A 237 10.34 17.13 8.45
N ALA A 238 11.30 16.23 8.48
CA ALA A 238 12.09 15.80 7.32
C ALA A 238 11.51 14.52 6.69
N GLN A 239 10.30 14.11 7.05
CA GLN A 239 9.63 12.90 6.55
C GLN A 239 10.36 11.59 6.90
N ARG A 240 11.23 11.61 7.91
CA ARG A 240 11.91 10.40 8.41
C ARG A 240 10.96 9.61 9.30
N THR A 241 10.91 8.30 9.09
CA THR A 241 10.23 7.38 10.02
C THR A 241 11.16 7.01 11.18
N ASN A 242 10.72 6.11 12.07
CA ASN A 242 11.58 5.52 13.09
C ASN A 242 12.62 4.52 12.54
N LEU A 243 12.48 4.10 11.28
CA LEU A 243 13.39 3.14 10.64
C LEU A 243 14.43 3.91 9.77
N PRO A 244 15.75 3.72 9.99
CA PRO A 244 16.79 4.41 9.24
C PRO A 244 16.70 4.18 7.72
N GLY A 245 16.79 5.24 6.92
CA GLY A 245 16.65 5.14 5.46
C GLY A 245 15.22 4.92 4.95
N CYS A 246 14.22 4.82 5.84
CA CYS A 246 12.81 4.80 5.48
C CYS A 246 12.14 6.14 5.76
N PHE A 247 11.47 6.65 4.75
CA PHE A 247 10.72 7.90 4.74
C PHE A 247 9.26 7.60 4.35
N ALA A 248 8.35 8.50 4.69
CA ALA A 248 6.96 8.40 4.26
C ALA A 248 6.41 9.77 3.85
N ALA A 249 5.46 9.80 2.91
CA ALA A 249 4.91 11.05 2.38
C ALA A 249 3.47 10.92 1.89
N GLY A 250 2.68 11.98 2.06
CA GLY A 250 1.28 12.03 1.65
C GLY A 250 0.33 11.56 2.73
N ASP A 251 -0.86 11.11 2.35
CA ASP A 251 -1.91 10.81 3.33
C ASP A 251 -1.49 9.75 4.37
N CYS A 252 -0.57 8.86 4.03
CA CYS A 252 -0.06 7.83 4.95
C CYS A 252 0.62 8.43 6.20
N THR A 253 1.08 9.68 6.15
CA THR A 253 1.74 10.37 7.28
C THR A 253 0.78 11.22 8.12
N GLY A 254 -0.51 11.27 7.77
CA GLY A 254 -1.50 12.01 8.56
C GLY A 254 -2.28 13.05 7.79
N ARG A 255 -3.25 13.61 8.51
CA ARG A 255 -4.08 14.72 8.05
C ARG A 255 -3.29 16.04 8.05
N PRO A 256 -3.68 17.02 7.22
CA PRO A 256 -4.81 16.99 6.30
C PRO A 256 -4.51 16.20 5.01
N TYR A 257 -5.50 15.48 4.50
CA TYR A 257 -5.39 14.75 3.23
C TYR A 257 -5.61 15.71 2.06
N GLN A 258 -4.51 16.28 1.55
CA GLN A 258 -4.54 17.32 0.53
C GLN A 258 -3.43 17.09 -0.50
N TYR A 259 -3.72 17.34 -1.78
CA TYR A 259 -2.77 17.14 -2.87
C TYR A 259 -1.49 17.98 -2.71
N ALA A 260 -1.62 19.26 -2.35
CA ALA A 260 -0.47 20.14 -2.15
C ALA A 260 0.43 19.69 -0.98
N LYS A 261 -0.18 19.22 0.12
CA LYS A 261 0.52 18.62 1.26
C LYS A 261 1.29 17.37 0.81
N ALA A 262 0.62 16.47 0.09
CA ALA A 262 1.24 15.25 -0.40
C ALA A 262 2.42 15.50 -1.35
N VAL A 263 2.27 16.44 -2.30
CA VAL A 263 3.35 16.84 -3.21
C VAL A 263 4.54 17.43 -2.43
N GLY A 264 4.28 18.35 -1.49
CA GLY A 264 5.34 18.93 -0.67
C GLY A 264 6.11 17.88 0.13
N GLU A 265 5.41 16.95 0.79
CA GLU A 265 6.05 15.87 1.54
C GLU A 265 6.84 14.90 0.67
N GLY A 266 6.35 14.58 -0.54
CA GLY A 266 7.07 13.74 -1.49
C GLY A 266 8.43 14.34 -1.87
N ASN A 267 8.48 15.65 -2.08
CA ASN A 267 9.72 16.37 -2.34
C ASN A 267 10.68 16.34 -1.13
N VAL A 268 10.16 16.63 0.08
CA VAL A 268 10.97 16.60 1.32
C VAL A 268 11.56 15.21 1.56
N ALA A 269 10.78 14.15 1.35
CA ALA A 269 11.22 12.77 1.55
C ALA A 269 12.42 12.40 0.66
N VAL A 270 12.43 12.83 -0.61
CA VAL A 270 13.59 12.61 -1.51
C VAL A 270 14.81 13.39 -1.06
N HIS A 271 14.61 14.62 -0.60
CA HIS A 271 15.72 15.43 -0.07
C HIS A 271 16.36 14.80 1.17
N SER A 272 15.54 14.22 2.04
CA SER A 272 16.02 13.48 3.21
C SER A 272 16.69 12.16 2.82
N ALA A 273 16.19 11.47 1.79
CA ALA A 273 16.85 10.29 1.24
C ALA A 273 18.24 10.62 0.67
N LEU A 274 18.37 11.73 -0.07
CA LEU A 274 19.68 12.21 -0.55
C LEU A 274 20.66 12.47 0.60
N ALA A 275 20.18 13.15 1.65
CA ALA A 275 21.00 13.44 2.82
C ALA A 275 21.45 12.15 3.54
N PHE A 276 20.59 11.13 3.59
CA PHE A 276 20.92 9.82 4.15
C PHE A 276 21.94 9.07 3.28
N LEU A 277 21.75 9.05 1.96
CA LEU A 277 22.64 8.38 1.00
C LEU A 277 24.06 8.96 0.98
N ALA A 278 24.20 10.24 1.32
CA ALA A 278 25.47 10.96 1.41
C ALA A 278 26.24 10.68 2.71
N GLN A 279 25.63 10.06 3.72
CA GLN A 279 26.32 9.69 4.95
C GLN A 279 27.24 8.48 4.70
N PRO A 280 28.42 8.42 5.34
CA PRO A 280 29.27 7.23 5.31
C PRO A 280 28.47 6.04 5.87
N GLN A 281 28.37 4.96 5.12
CA GLN A 281 27.81 3.71 5.63
C GLN A 281 28.91 3.08 6.50
N GLU A 282 28.69 2.95 7.80
CA GLU A 282 29.57 2.14 8.64
C GLU A 282 29.41 0.67 8.18
N GLU A 283 30.52 0.05 7.77
CA GLU A 283 30.51 -1.40 7.49
C GLU A 283 30.08 -2.14 8.75
N PRO A 284 29.14 -3.10 8.64
CA PRO A 284 28.79 -3.94 9.78
C PRO A 284 30.05 -4.68 10.24
N ARG A 285 30.41 -4.50 11.52
CA ARG A 285 31.49 -5.24 12.18
C ARG A 285 31.13 -6.70 12.38
#